data_AF-A0A537B8B4-F1
#
_entry.id   AF-A0A537B8B4-F1
#
_cell.length_a   1.000
_cell.length_b   1.000
_cell.length_c   1.000
_cell.angle_alpha   90.00
_cell.angle_beta   90.00
_cell.angle_gamma   90.00
#
_symmetry.space_group_name_H-M   'P 1'
#
loop_
_entity.id
_entity.type
_entity.pdbx_description
1 polymer ?
#
loop_
_entity_poly.entity_id
_entity_poly.type
_entity_poly.pdbx_seq_one_letter_code
_entity_poly.pdbx_strand_id
1 'polypeptide(L)'
;MGGPSGELLAALQTSVSDVAGSFRIERTTPVAGGCVHRSFILEGGGRKYFAKINERSQFDSFAAEAEGLAALAAAGARVPAPLCRGQAHEHAFLVLEHLELRGNGDYAALGRSLAAVHSVHGAAFGWHRDNYIGRTAQLNRRSASWSDFWREARLGPQLELARKNRLGRDLVGKGERLAEALPRLLSEHAPAASLLHGDLWSGNAGFLAGGAPVLFDPAVYWGDREADLAMTELFGGFPQAFYAAYAEVAPLAQGYAVRKTLYNLYHVLNHANLFGGGYAAQAKAMIERLLAELR
;
A
#
# COMPACT_ATOMS: atom_id res chain seq x y z
N MET A 1 14.87 -21.83 -2.56
CA MET A 1 13.68 -21.60 -3.41
C MET A 1 14.11 -21.78 -4.85
N GLY A 2 13.43 -22.64 -5.62
CA GLY A 2 13.75 -22.85 -7.04
C GLY A 2 13.40 -21.62 -7.88
N GLY A 3 14.12 -21.42 -8.99
CA GLY A 3 13.80 -20.39 -9.98
C GLY A 3 12.46 -20.63 -10.70
N PRO A 4 12.03 -19.71 -11.58
CA PRO A 4 10.83 -19.89 -12.39
C PRO A 4 10.96 -21.14 -13.28
N SER A 5 9.85 -21.86 -13.51
CA SER A 5 9.84 -23.02 -14.42
C SER A 5 10.13 -22.58 -15.86
N GLY A 6 10.58 -23.51 -16.72
CA GLY A 6 10.87 -23.22 -18.13
C GLY A 6 9.69 -22.60 -18.88
N GLU A 7 8.47 -23.08 -18.61
CA GLU A 7 7.23 -22.55 -19.20
C GLU A 7 6.92 -21.12 -18.73
N LEU A 8 7.14 -20.84 -17.44
CA LEU A 8 6.93 -19.50 -16.89
C LEU A 8 7.96 -18.51 -17.43
N LEU A 9 9.22 -18.94 -17.61
CA LEU A 9 10.25 -18.13 -18.27
C LEU A 9 9.88 -17.81 -19.71
N ALA A 10 9.38 -18.80 -20.46
CA ALA A 10 8.92 -18.59 -21.82
C ALA A 10 7.77 -17.57 -21.89
N ALA A 11 6.79 -17.68 -20.99
CA ALA A 11 5.68 -16.72 -20.91
C ALA A 11 6.16 -15.30 -20.56
N LEU A 12 7.02 -15.14 -19.55
CA LEU A 12 7.62 -13.85 -19.19
C LEU A 12 8.37 -13.24 -20.37
N GLN A 13 9.20 -14.03 -21.04
CA GLN A 13 9.99 -13.58 -22.19
C GLN A 13 9.12 -13.11 -23.35
N THR A 14 8.09 -13.89 -23.71
CA THR A 14 7.14 -13.53 -24.76
C THR A 14 6.39 -12.26 -24.40
N SER A 15 5.80 -12.18 -23.20
CA SER A 15 5.05 -10.99 -22.79
C SER A 15 5.91 -9.72 -22.76
N VAL A 16 7.17 -9.81 -22.36
CA VAL A 16 8.11 -8.68 -22.43
C VAL A 16 8.45 -8.35 -23.88
N SER A 17 8.67 -9.35 -24.73
CA SER A 17 9.00 -9.15 -26.14
C SER A 17 7.87 -8.44 -26.90
N ASP A 18 6.62 -8.77 -26.58
CA ASP A 18 5.43 -8.19 -27.20
C ASP A 18 5.29 -6.68 -26.94
N VAL A 19 5.73 -6.20 -25.77
CA VAL A 19 5.54 -4.80 -25.36
C VAL A 19 6.82 -3.96 -25.45
N ALA A 20 7.99 -4.59 -25.35
CA ALA A 20 9.27 -3.90 -25.21
C ALA A 20 10.27 -4.26 -26.33
N GLY A 21 9.84 -5.01 -27.36
CA GLY A 21 10.68 -5.52 -28.44
C GLY A 21 11.47 -6.77 -28.03
N SER A 22 12.07 -7.46 -29.00
CA SER A 22 12.73 -8.75 -28.81
C SER A 22 13.59 -8.80 -27.55
N PHE A 23 13.26 -9.71 -26.65
CA PHE A 23 13.95 -9.91 -25.38
C PHE A 23 14.16 -11.41 -25.17
N ARG A 24 15.38 -11.79 -24.78
CA ARG A 24 15.70 -13.15 -24.38
C ARG A 24 16.20 -13.13 -22.95
N ILE A 25 15.59 -13.92 -22.07
CA ILE A 25 16.05 -14.03 -20.69
C ILE A 25 17.34 -14.87 -20.68
N GLU A 26 18.45 -14.24 -20.29
CA GLU A 26 19.77 -14.87 -20.14
C GLU A 26 20.02 -15.26 -18.67
N ARG A 27 19.52 -14.46 -17.73
CA ARG A 27 19.67 -14.69 -16.30
C ARG A 27 18.43 -14.26 -15.53
N THR A 28 18.11 -15.01 -14.48
CA THR A 28 17.12 -14.63 -13.47
C THR A 28 17.74 -14.60 -12.08
N THR A 29 17.63 -13.48 -11.38
CA THR A 29 18.20 -13.32 -10.03
C THR A 29 17.05 -13.14 -9.03
N PRO A 30 16.89 -14.02 -8.01
CA PRO A 30 15.86 -13.82 -6.99
C PRO A 30 16.16 -12.58 -6.14
N VAL A 31 15.10 -11.84 -5.81
CA VAL A 31 15.17 -10.65 -4.95
C VAL A 31 14.47 -10.97 -3.63
N ALA A 32 15.17 -10.74 -2.51
CA ALA A 32 14.61 -10.87 -1.17
C ALA A 32 13.80 -9.61 -0.79
N GLY A 33 12.92 -9.73 0.21
CA GLY A 33 12.17 -8.60 0.78
C GLY A 33 10.70 -8.53 0.40
N GLY A 34 10.25 -9.27 -0.61
CA GLY A 34 8.82 -9.42 -0.90
C GLY A 34 8.14 -10.34 0.13
N CYS A 35 7.19 -9.81 0.90
CA CYS A 35 6.42 -10.60 1.88
C CYS A 35 5.28 -11.43 1.24
N VAL A 36 4.86 -11.05 0.02
CA VAL A 36 3.67 -11.63 -0.64
C VAL A 36 4.01 -12.37 -1.93
N HIS A 37 4.89 -11.80 -2.76
CA HIS A 37 5.21 -12.31 -4.09
C HIS A 37 6.67 -12.73 -4.19
N ARG A 38 6.93 -13.80 -4.95
CA ARG A 38 8.31 -14.13 -5.34
C ARG A 38 8.76 -13.12 -6.39
N SER A 39 9.91 -12.52 -6.18
CA SER A 39 10.41 -11.44 -7.02
C SER A 39 11.74 -11.81 -7.67
N PHE A 40 11.90 -11.43 -8.94
CA PHE A 40 13.07 -11.75 -9.75
C PHE A 40 13.50 -10.54 -10.59
N ILE A 41 14.82 -10.39 -10.77
CA ILE A 41 15.37 -9.55 -11.84
C ILE A 41 15.53 -10.46 -13.07
N LEU A 42 14.93 -10.06 -14.18
CA LEU A 42 15.11 -10.69 -15.50
C LEU A 42 16.16 -9.89 -16.27
N GLU A 43 17.21 -10.55 -16.75
CA GLU A 43 18.31 -9.89 -17.46
C GLU A 43 18.53 -10.55 -18.83
N GLY A 44 18.79 -9.71 -19.84
CA GLY A 44 19.16 -10.19 -21.17
C GLY A 44 19.32 -9.07 -22.20
N GLY A 45 20.25 -9.22 -23.14
CA GLY A 45 20.53 -8.21 -24.16
C GLY A 45 20.87 -6.81 -23.59
N GLY A 46 21.50 -6.76 -22.42
CA GLY A 46 21.83 -5.51 -21.73
C GLY A 46 20.65 -4.80 -21.03
N ARG A 47 19.46 -5.40 -21.01
CA ARG A 47 18.25 -4.84 -20.39
C ARG A 47 17.90 -5.63 -19.12
N LYS A 48 17.25 -4.95 -18.18
CA LYS A 48 16.77 -5.54 -16.91
C LYS A 48 15.31 -5.21 -16.69
N TYR A 49 14.56 -6.18 -16.16
CA TYR A 49 13.18 -6.01 -15.70
C TYR A 49 12.98 -6.62 -14.33
N PHE A 50 11.98 -6.15 -13.60
CA PHE A 50 11.59 -6.70 -12.31
C PHE A 50 10.28 -7.47 -12.45
N ALA A 51 10.28 -8.75 -12.11
CA ALA A 51 9.12 -9.62 -12.23
C ALA A 51 8.64 -10.07 -10.85
N LYS A 52 7.37 -9.82 -10.55
CA LYS A 52 6.64 -10.39 -9.43
C LYS A 52 5.84 -11.59 -9.91
N ILE A 53 5.89 -12.67 -9.15
CA ILE A 53 5.29 -13.97 -9.50
C ILE A 53 4.54 -14.51 -8.29
N ASN A 54 3.32 -15.01 -8.54
CA ASN A 54 2.57 -15.76 -7.53
C ASN A 54 1.65 -16.80 -8.19
N GLU A 55 0.83 -17.49 -7.40
CA GLU A 55 -0.24 -18.35 -7.88
C GLU A 55 -1.18 -17.61 -8.84
N ARG A 56 -1.80 -18.35 -9.76
CA ARG A 56 -2.73 -17.83 -10.76
C ARG A 56 -3.87 -16.99 -10.16
N SER A 57 -4.32 -17.37 -8.97
CA SER A 57 -5.36 -16.67 -8.20
C SER A 57 -5.03 -15.22 -7.85
N GLN A 58 -3.74 -14.83 -7.93
CA GLN A 58 -3.27 -13.48 -7.61
C GLN A 58 -3.23 -12.54 -8.83
N PHE A 59 -3.76 -12.98 -9.97
CA PHE A 59 -3.78 -12.17 -11.19
C PHE A 59 -4.46 -10.80 -11.00
N ASP A 60 -5.56 -10.76 -10.24
CA ASP A 60 -6.27 -9.52 -9.97
C ASP A 60 -5.48 -8.59 -9.04
N SER A 61 -4.66 -9.14 -8.14
CA SER A 61 -3.74 -8.35 -7.31
C SER A 61 -2.70 -7.64 -8.19
N PHE A 62 -2.09 -8.35 -9.14
CA PHE A 62 -1.18 -7.72 -10.10
C PHE A 62 -1.85 -6.69 -11.01
N ALA A 63 -3.11 -6.92 -11.39
CA ALA A 63 -3.88 -5.92 -12.12
C ALA A 63 -4.13 -4.67 -11.28
N ALA A 64 -4.46 -4.83 -9.99
CA ALA A 64 -4.67 -3.74 -9.04
C ALA A 64 -3.38 -2.93 -8.80
N GLU A 65 -2.25 -3.61 -8.60
CA GLU A 65 -0.95 -2.98 -8.38
C GLU A 65 -0.51 -2.17 -9.61
N ALA A 66 -0.59 -2.75 -10.80
CA ALA A 66 -0.21 -2.06 -12.04
C ALA A 66 -1.02 -0.77 -12.26
N GLU A 67 -2.32 -0.79 -11.95
CA GLU A 67 -3.15 0.41 -12.02
C GLU A 67 -2.81 1.42 -10.92
N GLY A 68 -2.53 0.96 -9.70
CA GLY A 68 -2.10 1.84 -8.62
C GLY A 68 -0.81 2.58 -8.96
N LEU A 69 0.17 1.87 -9.54
CA LEU A 69 1.40 2.47 -10.05
C LEU A 69 1.09 3.52 -11.13
N ALA A 70 0.24 3.18 -12.12
CA ALA A 70 -0.14 4.13 -13.16
C ALA A 70 -0.83 5.39 -12.59
N ALA A 71 -1.70 5.24 -11.60
CA ALA A 71 -2.38 6.36 -10.95
C ALA A 71 -1.39 7.29 -10.20
N LEU A 72 -0.45 6.72 -9.46
CA LEU A 72 0.60 7.49 -8.77
C LEU A 72 1.54 8.19 -9.76
N ALA A 73 1.90 7.52 -10.85
CA ALA A 73 2.70 8.11 -11.93
C ALA A 73 2.00 9.31 -12.56
N ALA A 74 0.68 9.18 -12.84
CA ALA A 74 -0.14 10.27 -13.37
C ALA A 74 -0.24 11.46 -12.39
N ALA A 75 -0.15 11.21 -11.09
CA ALA A 75 -0.08 12.23 -10.04
C ALA A 75 1.34 12.82 -9.84
N GLY A 76 2.32 12.42 -10.66
CA GLY A 76 3.67 12.97 -10.68
C GLY A 76 4.69 12.24 -9.81
N ALA A 77 4.32 11.14 -9.17
CA ALA A 77 5.29 10.32 -8.43
C ALA A 77 6.18 9.51 -9.38
N ARG A 78 7.45 9.36 -9.02
CA ARG A 78 8.29 8.33 -9.63
C ARG A 78 7.94 6.98 -9.04
N VAL A 79 7.53 6.06 -9.91
CA VAL A 79 7.19 4.67 -9.58
C VAL A 79 7.76 3.74 -10.65
N PRO A 80 8.03 2.44 -10.38
CA PRO A 80 8.42 1.52 -11.43
C PRO A 80 7.30 1.39 -12.47
N ALA A 81 7.61 1.62 -13.75
CA ALA A 81 6.61 1.56 -14.80
C ALA A 81 6.08 0.13 -14.99
N PRO A 82 4.75 -0.11 -15.00
CA PRO A 82 4.19 -1.39 -15.39
C PRO A 82 4.42 -1.66 -16.88
N LEU A 83 5.01 -2.81 -17.22
CA LEU A 83 5.26 -3.20 -18.62
C LEU A 83 4.19 -4.16 -19.12
N CYS A 84 4.04 -5.29 -18.45
CA CYS A 84 3.07 -6.32 -18.83
C CYS A 84 2.69 -7.17 -17.64
N ARG A 85 1.54 -7.83 -17.74
CA ARG A 85 1.08 -8.84 -16.77
C ARG A 85 0.46 -10.01 -17.53
N GLY A 86 0.50 -11.18 -16.94
CA GLY A 86 0.02 -12.39 -17.60
C GLY A 86 -0.23 -13.54 -16.63
N GLN A 87 -0.74 -14.62 -17.20
CA GLN A 87 -0.91 -15.91 -16.52
C GLN A 87 -0.20 -16.98 -17.34
N ALA A 88 0.44 -17.91 -16.65
CA ALA A 88 1.07 -19.07 -17.26
C ALA A 88 0.92 -20.26 -16.32
N HIS A 89 0.19 -21.29 -16.75
CA HIS A 89 -0.13 -22.46 -15.93
C HIS A 89 -0.75 -22.06 -14.58
N GLU A 90 -0.14 -22.50 -13.49
CA GLU A 90 -0.56 -22.24 -12.11
C GLU A 90 -0.05 -20.89 -11.56
N HIS A 91 0.53 -20.03 -12.41
CA HIS A 91 1.13 -18.77 -12.00
C HIS A 91 0.50 -17.55 -12.69
N ALA A 92 0.52 -16.44 -11.96
CA ALA A 92 0.33 -15.10 -12.49
C ALA A 92 1.60 -14.28 -12.28
N PHE A 93 1.80 -13.26 -13.11
CA PHE A 93 2.95 -12.38 -12.99
C PHE A 93 2.64 -10.93 -13.37
N LEU A 94 3.46 -10.03 -12.82
CA LEU A 94 3.58 -8.62 -13.19
C LEU A 94 5.05 -8.33 -13.50
N VAL A 95 5.32 -7.77 -14.67
CA VAL A 95 6.65 -7.28 -15.06
C VAL A 95 6.64 -5.76 -15.02
N LEU A 96 7.63 -5.22 -14.33
CA LEU A 96 7.85 -3.80 -14.10
C LEU A 96 9.22 -3.39 -14.63
N GLU A 97 9.40 -2.09 -14.79
CA GLU A 97 10.71 -1.47 -14.93
C GLU A 97 11.61 -1.88 -13.76
N HIS A 98 12.85 -2.27 -14.07
CA HIS A 98 13.85 -2.50 -13.05
C HIS A 98 14.49 -1.19 -12.60
N LEU A 99 14.34 -0.86 -11.32
CA LEU A 99 14.98 0.29 -10.67
C LEU A 99 16.10 -0.18 -9.74
N GLU A 100 17.27 0.44 -9.87
CA GLU A 100 18.36 0.25 -8.92
C GLU A 100 18.13 1.10 -7.67
N LEU A 101 17.30 0.57 -6.76
CA LEU A 101 16.89 1.24 -5.53
C LEU A 101 18.00 1.24 -4.47
N ARG A 102 18.06 2.34 -3.73
CA ARG A 102 18.90 2.57 -2.55
C ARG A 102 18.00 2.83 -1.35
N GLY A 103 18.45 2.43 -0.16
CA GLY A 103 17.69 2.61 1.10
C GLY A 103 17.76 4.01 1.70
N ASN A 104 18.49 4.94 1.07
CA ASN A 104 18.60 6.32 1.54
C ASN A 104 18.73 7.30 0.37
N GLY A 105 18.28 8.54 0.56
CA GLY A 105 18.27 9.59 -0.44
C GLY A 105 17.65 10.88 0.10
N ASP A 106 17.08 11.68 -0.80
CA ASP A 106 16.48 12.97 -0.44
C ASP A 106 15.07 12.79 0.11
N TYR A 107 14.98 12.62 1.43
CA TYR A 107 13.70 12.52 2.14
C TYR A 107 12.86 13.79 2.07
N ALA A 108 13.46 14.96 1.90
CA ALA A 108 12.70 16.20 1.70
C ALA A 108 12.01 16.18 0.32
N ALA A 109 12.70 15.69 -0.72
CA ALA A 109 12.08 15.45 -2.02
C ALA A 109 10.98 14.40 -1.95
N LEU A 110 11.14 13.32 -1.16
CA LEU A 110 10.08 12.34 -0.91
C LEU A 110 8.85 12.99 -0.28
N GLY A 111 9.03 13.85 0.72
CA GLY A 111 7.94 14.58 1.38
C GLY A 111 7.17 15.49 0.42
N ARG A 112 7.88 16.25 -0.40
CA ARG A 112 7.27 17.10 -1.46
C ARG A 112 6.56 16.26 -2.53
N SER A 113 7.17 15.14 -2.95
CA SER A 113 6.57 14.24 -3.95
C SER A 113 5.26 13.64 -3.44
N LEU A 114 5.19 13.22 -2.18
CA LEU A 114 3.96 12.69 -1.60
C LEU A 114 2.89 13.79 -1.45
N ALA A 115 3.28 15.00 -1.04
CA ALA A 115 2.35 16.13 -0.96
C ALA A 115 1.74 16.47 -2.35
N ALA A 116 2.54 16.38 -3.42
CA ALA A 116 2.06 16.54 -4.79
C ALA A 116 1.02 15.47 -5.17
N VAL A 117 1.28 14.19 -4.84
CA VAL A 117 0.30 13.11 -5.05
C VAL A 117 -1.01 13.40 -4.29
N HIS A 118 -0.90 13.78 -3.01
CA HIS A 118 -2.05 14.08 -2.16
C HIS A 118 -2.83 15.34 -2.60
N SER A 119 -2.26 16.20 -3.44
CA SER A 119 -2.96 17.36 -4.02
C SER A 119 -3.93 16.97 -5.15
N VAL A 120 -3.83 15.75 -5.67
CA VAL A 120 -4.82 15.22 -6.62
C VAL A 120 -6.04 14.75 -5.83
N HIS A 121 -7.22 15.21 -6.23
CA HIS A 121 -8.48 14.93 -5.53
C HIS A 121 -9.49 14.19 -6.40
N GLY A 122 -10.16 13.21 -5.81
CA GLY A 122 -11.31 12.52 -6.36
C GLY A 122 -12.63 13.16 -5.92
N ALA A 123 -13.72 12.82 -6.62
CA ALA A 123 -15.07 13.31 -6.28
C ALA A 123 -15.69 12.63 -5.04
N ALA A 124 -15.16 11.49 -4.62
CA ALA A 124 -15.63 10.70 -3.49
C ALA A 124 -14.48 9.84 -2.94
N PHE A 125 -14.60 9.40 -1.69
CA PHE A 125 -13.69 8.43 -1.10
C PHE A 125 -13.87 7.05 -1.73
N GLY A 126 -12.83 6.22 -1.68
CA GLY A 126 -12.78 4.88 -2.24
C GLY A 126 -12.09 4.83 -3.60
N TRP A 127 -12.43 3.82 -4.39
CA TRP A 127 -11.83 3.58 -5.71
C TRP A 127 -12.91 3.00 -6.64
N HIS A 128 -12.60 2.84 -7.92
CA HIS A 128 -13.59 2.26 -8.85
C HIS A 128 -13.64 0.73 -8.77
N ARG A 129 -12.69 0.10 -8.08
CA ARG A 129 -12.65 -1.34 -7.79
C ARG A 129 -11.92 -1.62 -6.48
N ASP A 130 -12.18 -2.79 -5.92
CA ASP A 130 -11.42 -3.30 -4.78
C ASP A 130 -10.00 -3.66 -5.19
N ASN A 131 -9.08 -3.60 -4.23
CA ASN A 131 -7.69 -3.99 -4.39
C ASN A 131 -7.20 -4.76 -3.16
N TYR A 132 -5.91 -4.70 -2.84
CA TYR A 132 -5.31 -5.53 -1.81
C TYR A 132 -4.34 -4.72 -0.95
N ILE A 133 -4.33 -5.00 0.35
CA ILE A 133 -3.34 -4.52 1.31
C ILE A 133 -2.51 -5.72 1.81
N GLY A 134 -1.38 -5.96 1.15
CA GLY A 134 -0.68 -7.23 1.25
C GLY A 134 -1.52 -8.37 0.66
N ARG A 135 -1.96 -9.33 1.50
CA ARG A 135 -2.81 -10.48 1.06
C ARG A 135 -4.30 -10.27 1.32
N THR A 136 -4.66 -9.21 2.03
CA THR A 136 -6.04 -8.96 2.44
C THR A 136 -6.75 -8.12 1.39
N ALA A 137 -7.96 -8.53 0.99
CA ALA A 137 -8.79 -7.71 0.11
C ALA A 137 -9.13 -6.37 0.79
N GLN A 138 -8.92 -5.28 0.07
CA GLN A 138 -9.23 -3.92 0.48
C GLN A 138 -10.47 -3.46 -0.29
N LEU A 139 -11.59 -3.33 0.43
CA LEU A 139 -12.83 -2.83 -0.15
C LEU A 139 -12.71 -1.34 -0.45
N ASN A 140 -13.24 -0.90 -1.58
CA ASN A 140 -13.10 0.47 -2.04
C ASN A 140 -14.42 1.06 -2.55
N ARG A 141 -15.55 0.52 -2.10
CA ARG A 141 -16.87 1.07 -2.41
C ARG A 141 -16.89 2.58 -2.15
N ARG A 142 -17.36 3.35 -3.13
CA ARG A 142 -17.38 4.81 -3.07
C ARG A 142 -18.28 5.33 -1.95
N SER A 143 -17.83 6.39 -1.28
CA SER A 143 -18.57 7.09 -0.23
C SER A 143 -18.31 8.59 -0.28
N ALA A 144 -19.34 9.40 0.03
CA ALA A 144 -19.20 10.85 0.22
C ALA A 144 -18.72 11.23 1.63
N SER A 145 -18.79 10.30 2.59
CA SER A 145 -18.46 10.51 4.00
C SER A 145 -17.21 9.72 4.36
N TRP A 146 -16.18 10.42 4.84
CA TRP A 146 -14.92 9.79 5.26
C TRP A 146 -15.13 8.84 6.43
N SER A 147 -15.95 9.26 7.41
CA SER A 147 -16.28 8.42 8.57
C SER A 147 -16.98 7.12 8.14
N ASP A 148 -17.97 7.20 7.24
CA ASP A 148 -18.66 6.00 6.76
C ASP A 148 -17.73 5.11 5.92
N PHE A 149 -16.90 5.72 5.07
CA PHE A 149 -15.89 4.99 4.30
C PHE A 149 -14.93 4.24 5.23
N TRP A 150 -14.37 4.92 6.24
CA TRP A 150 -13.43 4.31 7.17
C TRP A 150 -14.09 3.19 7.99
N ARG A 151 -15.35 3.38 8.41
CA ARG A 151 -16.12 2.35 9.11
C ARG A 151 -16.33 1.11 8.25
N GLU A 152 -16.86 1.29 7.04
CA GLU A 152 -17.39 0.20 6.22
C GLU A 152 -16.35 -0.48 5.33
N ALA A 153 -15.35 0.28 4.88
CA ALA A 153 -14.34 -0.18 3.92
C ALA A 153 -12.97 -0.44 4.55
N ARG A 154 -12.72 0.02 5.79
CA ARG A 154 -11.46 -0.20 6.51
C ARG A 154 -11.68 -0.99 7.81
N LEU A 155 -12.21 -0.35 8.86
CA LEU A 155 -12.29 -0.95 10.18
C LEU A 155 -13.20 -2.19 10.22
N GLY A 156 -14.42 -2.10 9.68
CA GLY A 156 -15.41 -3.18 9.68
C GLY A 156 -14.90 -4.49 9.07
N PRO A 157 -14.36 -4.49 7.83
CA PRO A 157 -13.80 -5.69 7.20
C PRO A 157 -12.67 -6.32 8.02
N GLN A 158 -11.80 -5.52 8.63
CA GLN A 158 -10.72 -6.02 9.48
C GLN A 158 -11.24 -6.66 10.78
N LEU A 159 -12.31 -6.12 11.38
CA LEU A 159 -12.94 -6.70 12.56
C LEU A 159 -13.69 -8.00 12.23
N GLU A 160 -14.33 -8.07 11.07
CA GLU A 160 -14.96 -9.30 10.59
C GLU A 160 -13.92 -10.40 10.33
N LEU A 161 -12.77 -10.05 9.74
CA LEU A 161 -11.66 -10.97 9.60
C LEU A 161 -11.09 -11.40 10.97
N ALA A 162 -10.97 -10.48 11.93
CA ALA A 162 -10.52 -10.79 13.29
C ALA A 162 -11.47 -11.75 14.01
N ARG A 163 -12.79 -11.62 13.78
CA ARG A 163 -13.81 -12.58 14.26
C ARG A 163 -13.60 -13.96 13.65
N LYS A 164 -13.45 -14.04 12.32
CA LYS A 164 -13.21 -15.31 11.59
C LYS A 164 -11.92 -15.99 12.06
N ASN A 165 -10.87 -15.21 12.28
CA ASN A 165 -9.56 -15.66 12.76
C ASN A 165 -9.51 -15.90 14.29
N ARG A 166 -10.61 -15.69 15.00
CA ARG A 166 -10.75 -15.92 16.45
C ARG A 166 -9.73 -15.12 17.30
N LEU A 167 -9.41 -13.89 16.91
CA LEU A 167 -8.46 -13.01 17.60
C LEU A 167 -8.94 -12.47 18.97
N GLY A 168 -10.12 -12.90 19.43
CA GLY A 168 -10.66 -12.62 20.76
C GLY A 168 -11.92 -11.77 20.72
N ARG A 169 -12.97 -12.21 21.44
CA ARG A 169 -14.27 -11.52 21.49
C ARG A 169 -14.18 -10.10 22.03
N ASP A 170 -13.27 -9.87 22.98
CA ASP A 170 -13.08 -8.58 23.62
C ASP A 170 -12.48 -7.53 22.65
N LEU A 171 -11.51 -7.92 21.82
CA LEU A 171 -10.95 -7.05 20.78
C LEU A 171 -12.03 -6.66 19.77
N VAL A 172 -12.78 -7.64 19.27
CA VAL A 172 -13.83 -7.41 18.27
C VAL A 172 -14.93 -6.51 18.84
N GLY A 173 -15.46 -6.81 20.03
CA GLY A 173 -16.53 -6.02 20.65
C GLY A 173 -16.10 -4.57 20.96
N LYS A 174 -14.84 -4.34 21.38
CA LYS A 174 -14.32 -2.98 21.53
C LYS A 174 -14.15 -2.26 20.18
N GLY A 175 -13.70 -2.98 19.15
CA GLY A 175 -13.58 -2.45 17.79
C GLY A 175 -14.91 -2.03 17.20
N GLU A 176 -15.98 -2.81 17.42
CA GLU A 176 -17.34 -2.47 16.97
C GLU A 176 -17.86 -1.21 17.66
N ARG A 177 -17.65 -1.08 18.98
CA ARG A 177 -17.96 0.14 19.71
C ARG A 177 -17.20 1.36 19.18
N LEU A 178 -15.93 1.18 18.79
CA LEU A 178 -15.15 2.24 18.15
C LEU A 178 -15.74 2.59 16.77
N ALA A 179 -16.12 1.59 15.98
CA ALA A 179 -16.73 1.78 14.66
C ALA A 179 -18.03 2.58 14.73
N GLU A 180 -18.86 2.33 15.75
CA GLU A 180 -20.07 3.13 16.03
C GLU A 180 -19.75 4.57 16.45
N ALA A 181 -18.61 4.79 17.10
CA ALA A 181 -18.20 6.09 17.60
C ALA A 181 -17.42 6.95 16.58
N LEU A 182 -17.06 6.40 15.42
CA LEU A 182 -16.32 7.11 14.37
C LEU A 182 -16.94 8.46 13.95
N PRO A 183 -18.27 8.60 13.78
CA PRO A 183 -18.85 9.89 13.43
C PRO A 183 -18.56 10.99 14.45
N ARG A 184 -18.47 10.63 15.74
CA ARG A 184 -18.09 11.57 16.81
C ARG A 184 -16.59 11.85 16.78
N LEU A 185 -15.77 10.81 16.67
CA LEU A 185 -14.31 10.90 16.67
C LEU A 185 -13.77 11.72 15.48
N LEU A 186 -14.47 11.70 14.35
CA LEU A 186 -14.11 12.41 13.11
C LEU A 186 -15.01 13.61 12.83
N SER A 187 -15.85 14.04 13.78
CA SER A 187 -16.88 15.07 13.57
C SER A 187 -16.32 16.43 13.11
N GLU A 188 -15.14 16.80 13.60
CA GLU A 188 -14.44 18.05 13.23
C GLU A 188 -13.46 17.86 12.06
N HIS A 189 -13.50 16.71 11.38
CA HIS A 189 -12.55 16.37 10.31
C HIS A 189 -13.23 16.07 8.98
N ALA A 190 -13.15 17.03 8.06
CA ALA A 190 -13.69 16.93 6.71
C ALA A 190 -12.56 17.00 5.66
N PRO A 191 -11.83 15.89 5.43
CA PRO A 191 -10.71 15.88 4.49
C PRO A 191 -11.20 15.88 3.04
N ALA A 192 -10.39 16.42 2.12
CA ALA A 192 -10.56 16.16 0.70
C ALA A 192 -10.16 14.71 0.37
N ALA A 193 -10.84 14.09 -0.60
CA ALA A 193 -10.56 12.73 -1.04
C ALA A 193 -9.28 12.70 -1.90
N SER A 194 -8.12 12.64 -1.24
CA SER A 194 -6.78 12.71 -1.84
C SER A 194 -6.37 11.35 -2.40
N LEU A 195 -5.61 11.31 -3.50
CA LEU A 195 -5.03 10.05 -3.99
C LEU A 195 -4.03 9.56 -2.95
N LEU A 196 -4.19 8.35 -2.43
CA LEU A 196 -3.26 7.75 -1.48
C LEU A 196 -2.42 6.66 -2.14
N HIS A 197 -1.19 6.50 -1.68
CA HIS A 197 -0.41 5.28 -1.87
C HIS A 197 -1.10 4.09 -1.21
N GLY A 198 -1.61 4.26 0.02
CA GLY A 198 -2.44 3.29 0.75
C GLY A 198 -1.67 2.23 1.55
N ASP A 199 -0.38 2.07 1.31
CA ASP A 199 0.53 1.20 2.08
C ASP A 199 1.93 1.81 2.25
N LEU A 200 2.01 3.09 2.62
CA LEU A 200 3.29 3.82 2.60
C LEU A 200 4.08 3.66 3.90
N TRP A 201 5.09 2.78 3.88
CA TRP A 201 6.08 2.62 4.94
C TRP A 201 7.49 2.51 4.33
N SER A 202 8.54 2.38 5.15
CA SER A 202 9.93 2.36 4.69
C SER A 202 10.27 1.21 3.74
N GLY A 203 9.49 0.13 3.76
CA GLY A 203 9.61 -0.96 2.81
C GLY A 203 9.04 -0.68 1.42
N ASN A 204 8.21 0.36 1.26
CA ASN A 204 7.49 0.70 0.01
C ASN A 204 7.93 2.07 -0.56
N ALA A 205 9.05 2.60 -0.06
CA ALA A 205 9.71 3.79 -0.58
C ALA A 205 11.20 3.51 -0.75
N GLY A 206 11.80 4.11 -1.77
CA GLY A 206 13.22 3.94 -2.07
C GLY A 206 13.77 5.12 -2.84
N PHE A 207 15.04 5.06 -3.21
CA PHE A 207 15.71 6.15 -3.89
C PHE A 207 16.56 5.66 -5.06
N LEU A 208 16.61 6.43 -6.14
CA LEU A 208 17.53 6.20 -7.25
C LEU A 208 18.93 6.74 -6.92
N ALA A 209 19.89 6.46 -7.80
CA ALA A 209 21.14 7.21 -7.81
C ALA A 209 20.86 8.72 -7.90
N GLY A 210 21.58 9.52 -7.11
CA GLY A 210 21.32 10.95 -6.96
C GLY A 210 20.22 11.30 -5.94
N GLY A 211 19.59 10.31 -5.30
CA GLY A 211 18.68 10.53 -4.17
C GLY A 211 17.23 10.85 -4.55
N ALA A 212 16.86 10.75 -5.83
CA ALA A 212 15.47 10.95 -6.26
C ALA A 212 14.53 9.86 -5.67
N PRO A 213 13.40 10.24 -5.06
CA PRO A 213 12.49 9.30 -4.41
C PRO A 213 11.74 8.42 -5.41
N VAL A 214 11.37 7.21 -4.99
CA VAL A 214 10.54 6.25 -5.71
C VAL A 214 9.53 5.66 -4.74
N LEU A 215 8.26 5.59 -5.15
CA LEU A 215 7.20 4.86 -4.46
C LEU A 215 6.90 3.56 -5.21
N PHE A 216 6.59 2.49 -4.48
CA PHE A 216 6.26 1.19 -5.07
C PHE A 216 5.36 0.37 -4.14
N ASP A 217 4.74 -0.67 -4.69
CA ASP A 217 3.81 -1.58 -4.00
C ASP A 217 2.58 -0.87 -3.41
N PRO A 218 1.82 -0.10 -4.22
CA PRO A 218 0.72 0.68 -3.70
C PRO A 218 -0.57 -0.13 -3.51
N ALA A 219 -1.40 0.34 -2.57
CA ALA A 219 -2.78 -0.10 -2.31
C ALA A 219 -3.76 1.07 -2.49
N VAL A 220 -3.73 1.71 -3.66
CA VAL A 220 -4.33 3.05 -3.88
C VAL A 220 -5.84 3.14 -3.60
N TYR A 221 -6.25 4.32 -3.14
CA TYR A 221 -7.65 4.75 -3.08
C TYR A 221 -7.71 6.26 -2.85
N TRP A 222 -8.89 6.86 -3.06
CA TRP A 222 -9.18 8.23 -2.64
C TRP A 222 -9.53 8.24 -1.15
N GLY A 223 -8.76 8.95 -0.33
CA GLY A 223 -8.89 8.92 1.13
C GLY A 223 -8.38 10.18 1.81
N ASP A 224 -8.33 10.16 3.13
CA ASP A 224 -7.62 11.18 3.89
C ASP A 224 -6.11 10.98 3.78
N ARG A 225 -5.40 12.00 3.29
CA ARG A 225 -3.93 12.08 3.19
C ARG A 225 -3.19 11.77 4.49
N GLU A 226 -3.83 12.00 5.62
CA GLU A 226 -3.25 11.69 6.92
C GLU A 226 -3.07 10.18 7.15
N ALA A 227 -3.78 9.31 6.42
CA ALA A 227 -3.63 7.86 6.53
C ALA A 227 -2.28 7.36 6.01
N ASP A 228 -1.79 7.90 4.88
CA ASP A 228 -0.45 7.58 4.37
C ASP A 228 0.63 8.08 5.31
N LEU A 229 0.51 9.33 5.81
CA LEU A 229 1.46 9.88 6.78
C LEU A 229 1.52 9.06 8.07
N ALA A 230 0.37 8.66 8.59
CA ALA A 230 0.28 7.83 9.78
C ALA A 230 1.06 6.51 9.58
N MET A 231 0.90 5.88 8.42
CA MET A 231 1.58 4.64 8.08
C MET A 231 3.11 4.81 8.01
N THR A 232 3.60 5.95 7.52
CA THR A 232 5.06 6.22 7.54
C THR A 232 5.65 6.23 8.95
N GLU A 233 4.86 6.59 9.96
CA GLU A 233 5.27 6.66 11.36
C GLU A 233 5.18 5.32 12.11
N LEU A 234 4.52 4.30 11.54
CA LEU A 234 4.20 3.06 12.26
C LEU A 234 5.41 2.12 12.43
N PHE A 235 6.26 2.01 11.41
CA PHE A 235 7.37 1.05 11.37
C PHE A 235 8.74 1.73 11.31
N GLY A 236 9.06 2.47 12.37
CA GLY A 236 10.36 3.13 12.56
C GLY A 236 10.43 4.59 12.08
N GLY A 237 9.42 5.07 11.35
CA GLY A 237 9.34 6.46 10.92
C GLY A 237 10.22 6.79 9.72
N PHE A 238 9.88 7.86 9.02
CA PHE A 238 10.82 8.54 8.12
C PHE A 238 11.64 9.59 8.88
N PRO A 239 12.78 10.05 8.35
CA PRO A 239 13.53 11.16 8.94
C PRO A 239 12.72 12.45 8.97
N GLN A 240 13.01 13.33 9.93
CA GLN A 240 12.31 14.60 10.12
C GLN A 240 12.24 15.49 8.86
N ALA A 241 13.26 15.41 7.99
CA ALA A 241 13.30 16.14 6.72
C ALA A 241 12.10 15.82 5.81
N PHE A 242 11.60 14.59 5.83
CA PHE A 242 10.39 14.20 5.10
C PHE A 242 9.15 14.94 5.63
N TYR A 243 8.93 14.87 6.94
CA TYR A 243 7.76 15.47 7.57
C TYR A 243 7.75 17.00 7.46
N ALA A 244 8.92 17.63 7.63
CA ALA A 244 9.08 19.07 7.46
C ALA A 244 8.72 19.51 6.04
N ALA A 245 9.31 18.86 5.02
CA ALA A 245 9.08 19.20 3.62
C ALA A 245 7.64 18.90 3.16
N TYR A 246 7.00 17.87 3.70
CA TYR A 246 5.59 17.61 3.46
C TYR A 246 4.71 18.72 4.06
N ALA A 247 4.98 19.10 5.32
CA ALA A 247 4.18 20.09 6.05
C ALA A 247 4.29 21.51 5.46
N GLU A 248 5.40 21.84 4.78
CA GLU A 248 5.54 23.08 4.01
C GLU A 248 4.49 23.20 2.88
N VAL A 249 4.08 22.07 2.30
CA VAL A 249 3.13 22.04 1.18
C VAL A 249 1.69 21.78 1.67
N ALA A 250 1.53 20.85 2.61
CA ALA A 250 0.22 20.39 3.07
C ALA A 250 0.21 20.20 4.61
N PRO A 251 0.16 21.27 5.40
CA PRO A 251 0.23 21.21 6.85
C PRO A 251 -0.89 20.36 7.45
N LEU A 252 -0.60 19.56 8.45
CA LEU A 252 -1.58 18.66 9.08
C LEU A 252 -2.59 19.43 9.93
N ALA A 253 -3.84 18.97 9.93
CA ALA A 253 -4.88 19.60 10.73
C ALA A 253 -4.71 19.25 12.22
N GLN A 254 -5.24 20.12 13.09
CA GLN A 254 -5.35 19.82 14.52
C GLN A 254 -6.08 18.47 14.73
N GLY A 255 -5.69 17.72 15.75
CA GLY A 255 -6.24 16.39 16.03
C GLY A 255 -5.54 15.23 15.31
N TYR A 256 -4.52 15.49 14.49
CA TYR A 256 -3.75 14.44 13.80
C TYR A 256 -3.23 13.36 14.75
N ALA A 257 -2.81 13.68 15.97
CA ALA A 257 -2.30 12.68 16.92
C ALA A 257 -3.32 11.56 17.22
N VAL A 258 -4.60 11.91 17.32
CA VAL A 258 -5.70 10.95 17.53
C VAL A 258 -5.99 10.20 16.23
N ARG A 259 -6.13 10.92 15.11
CA ARG A 259 -6.41 10.33 13.80
C ARG A 259 -5.31 9.40 13.30
N LYS A 260 -4.04 9.71 13.56
CA LYS A 260 -2.89 8.82 13.35
C LYS A 260 -3.07 7.49 14.05
N THR A 261 -3.51 7.51 15.32
CA THR A 261 -3.77 6.26 16.06
C THR A 261 -4.90 5.47 15.40
N LEU A 262 -5.96 6.14 14.93
CA LEU A 262 -7.05 5.52 14.20
C LEU A 262 -6.60 4.93 12.85
N TYR A 263 -5.76 5.64 12.10
CA TYR A 263 -5.28 5.20 10.79
C TYR A 263 -4.32 4.02 10.92
N ASN A 264 -3.39 4.07 11.88
CA ASN A 264 -2.49 2.95 12.15
C ASN A 264 -3.22 1.72 12.70
N LEU A 265 -4.36 1.88 13.37
CA LEU A 265 -5.17 0.74 13.82
C LEU A 265 -5.58 -0.17 12.65
N TYR A 266 -5.87 0.40 11.47
CA TYR A 266 -6.21 -0.40 10.28
C TYR A 266 -5.07 -1.35 9.89
N HIS A 267 -3.84 -0.84 9.82
CA HIS A 267 -2.66 -1.64 9.48
C HIS A 267 -2.31 -2.65 10.58
N VAL A 268 -2.42 -2.27 11.85
CA VAL A 268 -2.16 -3.18 12.99
C VAL A 268 -3.21 -4.30 13.04
N LEU A 269 -4.48 -4.03 12.75
CA LEU A 269 -5.50 -5.07 12.61
C LEU A 269 -5.21 -5.99 11.41
N ASN A 270 -4.75 -5.44 10.27
CA ASN A 270 -4.33 -6.25 9.13
C ASN A 270 -3.19 -7.20 9.51
N HIS A 271 -2.18 -6.71 10.23
CA HIS A 271 -1.08 -7.53 10.74
C HIS A 271 -1.55 -8.56 11.77
N ALA A 272 -2.47 -8.19 12.67
CA ALA A 272 -3.08 -9.13 13.59
C ALA A 272 -3.84 -10.25 12.87
N ASN A 273 -4.52 -9.94 11.77
CA ASN A 273 -5.22 -10.92 10.95
C ASN A 273 -4.29 -11.86 10.19
N LEU A 274 -3.12 -11.39 9.78
CA LEU A 274 -2.14 -12.20 9.05
C LEU A 274 -1.21 -13.00 9.96
N PHE A 275 -0.86 -12.45 11.13
CA PHE A 275 0.21 -12.97 11.99
C PHE A 275 -0.20 -13.25 13.44
N GLY A 276 -1.37 -12.77 13.87
CA GLY A 276 -1.91 -12.98 15.22
C GLY A 276 -1.06 -12.34 16.34
N GLY A 277 -1.15 -12.94 17.53
CA GLY A 277 -0.24 -12.69 18.65
C GLY A 277 -0.20 -11.23 19.12
N GLY A 278 1.02 -10.67 19.21
CA GLY A 278 1.29 -9.34 19.75
C GLY A 278 0.55 -8.20 19.04
N TYR A 279 0.29 -8.33 17.74
CA TYR A 279 -0.47 -7.32 16.99
C TYR A 279 -1.93 -7.22 17.46
N ALA A 280 -2.54 -8.32 17.89
CA ALA A 280 -3.90 -8.29 18.45
C ALA A 280 -3.93 -7.51 19.78
N ALA A 281 -2.93 -7.73 20.65
CA ALA A 281 -2.80 -6.96 21.90
C ALA A 281 -2.58 -5.46 21.63
N GLN A 282 -1.72 -5.12 20.65
CA GLN A 282 -1.49 -3.75 20.23
C GLN A 282 -2.76 -3.09 19.68
N ALA A 283 -3.48 -3.75 18.76
CA ALA A 283 -4.74 -3.25 18.21
C ALA A 283 -5.76 -2.96 19.32
N LYS A 284 -5.89 -3.87 20.29
CA LYS A 284 -6.78 -3.68 21.44
C LYS A 284 -6.42 -2.43 22.25
N ALA A 285 -5.13 -2.25 22.58
CA ALA A 285 -4.68 -1.07 23.33
C ALA A 285 -4.94 0.24 22.57
N MET A 286 -4.75 0.23 21.24
CA MET A 286 -5.06 1.39 20.39
C MET A 286 -6.56 1.72 20.39
N ILE A 287 -7.43 0.70 20.30
CA ILE A 287 -8.89 0.87 20.39
C ILE A 287 -9.28 1.48 21.75
N GLU A 288 -8.71 0.98 22.85
CA GLU A 288 -9.00 1.49 24.19
C GLU A 288 -8.59 2.96 24.35
N ARG A 289 -7.44 3.35 23.79
CA ARG A 289 -6.99 4.75 23.75
C ARG A 289 -7.96 5.62 22.96
N LEU A 290 -8.37 5.20 21.76
CA LEU A 290 -9.30 5.97 20.91
C LEU A 290 -10.68 6.13 21.58
N LEU A 291 -11.17 5.11 22.28
CA LEU A 291 -12.41 5.19 23.03
C LEU A 291 -12.31 6.11 24.26
N ALA A 292 -11.11 6.34 24.80
CA ALA A 292 -10.88 7.24 25.92
C ALA A 292 -10.96 8.72 25.51
N GLU A 293 -10.63 9.06 24.25
CA GLU A 293 -10.75 10.42 23.69
C GLU A 293 -12.22 10.90 23.59
N LEU A 294 -13.18 9.99 23.75
CA LEU A 294 -14.62 10.26 23.62
C LEU A 294 -15.34 10.42 24.97
N ARG A 295 -14.59 10.36 26.08
CA ARG A 295 -15.10 10.43 27.45
C ARG A 295 -15.11 11.85 27.99
#